data_AF-A0A411MIS7-F1
#
_entry.id   AF-A0A411MIS7-F1
#
_cell.length_a   1.000
_cell.length_b   1.000
_cell.length_c   1.000
_cell.angle_alpha   90.00
_cell.angle_beta   90.00
_cell.angle_gamma   90.00
#
_symmetry.space_group_name_H-M   'P 1'
#
loop_
_entity.id
_entity.type
_entity.pdbx_description
1 polymer ?
#
loop_
_entity_poly.entity_id
_entity_poly.type
_entity_poly.pdbx_seq_one_letter_code
_entity_poly.pdbx_strand_id
1 'polypeptide(L)'
;MRQKAPIFPFVRFFDLANGVTALNILLSFAAVVVAHQGRLSWAASVICLAAILDFVDGHIARTWLAGDAPRRAFGKHLDSFADLLNFSVAPALVLILLLPSSLAVLAGSVLVLSGVLRLAVFAINDPDAPVGYRGLPTTYSGLLFALAFQSVAAGRVGAHDVLMLMFLIAVLQVTNLKLPKFKAVPTVAFIAIVFSLCSFLLYHA
;
A
#
# COMPACT_ATOMS: atom_id res chain seq x y z
N MET A 1 28.83 -10.29 -33.26
CA MET A 1 27.38 -10.27 -33.58
C MET A 1 26.67 -9.46 -32.49
N ARG A 2 26.12 -8.27 -32.80
CA ARG A 2 25.33 -7.50 -31.83
C ARG A 2 23.99 -8.21 -31.62
N GLN A 3 23.77 -8.77 -30.43
CA GLN A 3 22.46 -9.29 -30.03
C GLN A 3 21.47 -8.12 -30.11
N LYS A 4 20.45 -8.20 -30.99
CA LYS A 4 19.39 -7.18 -31.04
C LYS A 4 18.70 -7.19 -29.68
N ALA A 5 18.76 -6.07 -28.98
CA ALA A 5 18.01 -5.90 -27.74
C ALA A 5 16.51 -6.14 -28.04
N PRO A 6 15.78 -6.84 -27.16
CA PRO A 6 14.35 -7.05 -27.34
C PRO A 6 13.61 -5.70 -27.40
N ILE A 7 12.58 -5.61 -28.23
CA ILE A 7 11.75 -4.40 -28.41
C ILE A 7 11.16 -3.94 -27.06
N PHE A 8 10.83 -4.89 -26.19
CA PHE A 8 10.36 -4.64 -24.83
C PHE A 8 11.30 -5.31 -23.81
N PRO A 9 12.23 -4.56 -23.20
CA PRO A 9 13.22 -5.12 -22.28
C PRO A 9 12.60 -5.66 -20.99
N PHE A 10 11.39 -5.20 -20.62
CA PHE A 10 10.72 -5.57 -19.38
C PHE A 10 10.09 -6.98 -19.41
N VAL A 11 9.77 -7.53 -20.61
CA VAL A 11 9.11 -8.83 -20.75
C VAL A 11 9.94 -9.95 -20.11
N ARG A 12 11.27 -9.82 -20.14
CA ARG A 12 12.19 -10.76 -19.49
C ARG A 12 11.99 -10.82 -17.96
N PHE A 13 11.56 -9.73 -17.34
CA PHE A 13 11.37 -9.61 -15.90
C PHE A 13 9.94 -9.92 -15.46
N PHE A 14 9.01 -10.17 -16.39
CA PHE A 14 7.62 -10.47 -16.03
C PHE A 14 7.47 -11.94 -15.60
N ASP A 15 7.19 -12.15 -14.31
CA ASP A 15 6.87 -13.43 -13.70
C ASP A 15 5.57 -13.31 -12.88
N LEU A 16 5.17 -14.39 -12.21
CA LEU A 16 3.92 -14.38 -11.43
C LEU A 16 3.94 -13.31 -10.32
N ALA A 17 5.07 -13.13 -9.62
CA ALA A 17 5.16 -12.16 -8.53
C ALA A 17 5.06 -10.73 -9.07
N ASN A 18 5.87 -10.42 -10.09
CA ASN A 18 5.89 -9.09 -10.71
C ASN A 18 4.58 -8.76 -11.43
N GLY A 19 3.86 -9.77 -11.93
CA GLY A 19 2.51 -9.63 -12.47
C GLY A 19 1.48 -9.28 -11.39
N VAL A 20 1.57 -9.89 -10.20
CA VAL A 20 0.72 -9.52 -9.06
C VAL A 20 1.01 -8.10 -8.58
N THR A 21 2.29 -7.72 -8.47
CA THR A 21 2.67 -6.35 -8.11
C THR A 21 2.18 -5.33 -9.14
N ALA A 22 2.26 -5.65 -10.44
CA ALA A 22 1.71 -4.80 -11.49
C ALA A 22 0.19 -4.66 -11.39
N LEU A 23 -0.53 -5.75 -11.09
CA LEU A 23 -1.97 -5.68 -10.81
C LEU A 23 -2.26 -4.80 -9.58
N ASN A 24 -1.41 -4.89 -8.54
CA ASN A 24 -1.54 -4.10 -7.34
C ASN A 24 -1.46 -2.58 -7.64
N ILE A 25 -0.53 -2.17 -8.51
CA ILE A 25 -0.43 -0.80 -9.02
C ILE A 25 -1.73 -0.37 -9.74
N LEU A 26 -2.32 -1.25 -10.56
CA LEU A 26 -3.58 -0.95 -11.25
C LEU A 26 -4.75 -0.79 -10.28
N LEU A 27 -4.80 -1.57 -9.20
CA LEU A 27 -5.81 -1.43 -8.16
C LEU A 27 -5.68 -0.09 -7.42
N SER A 28 -4.45 0.38 -7.17
CA SER A 28 -4.21 1.72 -6.62
C SER A 28 -4.92 2.81 -7.42
N PHE A 29 -4.72 2.79 -8.74
CA PHE A 29 -5.36 3.73 -9.65
C PHE A 29 -6.88 3.56 -9.67
N ALA A 30 -7.36 2.31 -9.73
CA ALA A 30 -8.79 2.01 -9.70
C ALA A 30 -9.47 2.53 -8.41
N ALA A 31 -8.81 2.45 -7.25
CA ALA A 31 -9.34 2.98 -6.00
C ALA A 31 -9.61 4.49 -6.08
N VAL A 32 -8.67 5.25 -6.64
CA VAL A 32 -8.81 6.71 -6.83
C VAL A 32 -9.94 7.03 -7.81
N VAL A 33 -10.04 6.30 -8.92
CA VAL A 33 -11.12 6.47 -9.90
C VAL A 33 -12.49 6.21 -9.28
N VAL A 34 -12.62 5.13 -8.51
CA VAL A 34 -13.86 4.77 -7.82
C VAL A 34 -14.23 5.80 -6.75
N ALA A 35 -13.24 6.33 -6.01
CA ALA A 35 -13.45 7.41 -5.06
C ALA A 35 -13.93 8.69 -5.74
N HIS A 36 -13.34 9.05 -6.89
CA HIS A 36 -13.75 10.20 -7.69
C HIS A 36 -15.20 10.08 -8.18
N GLN A 37 -15.70 8.87 -8.41
CA GLN A 37 -17.11 8.61 -8.73
C GLN A 37 -18.05 8.71 -7.50
N GLY A 38 -17.54 9.13 -6.33
CA GLY A 38 -18.31 9.23 -5.09
C GLY A 38 -18.54 7.90 -4.38
N ARG A 39 -17.96 6.79 -4.87
CA ARG A 39 -18.18 5.44 -4.34
C ARG A 39 -17.11 5.08 -3.30
N LEU A 40 -17.06 5.85 -2.20
CA LEU A 40 -16.01 5.74 -1.19
C LEU A 40 -15.89 4.33 -0.56
N SER A 41 -17.01 3.65 -0.30
CA SER A 41 -16.99 2.26 0.22
C SER A 41 -16.27 1.30 -0.71
N TRP A 42 -16.48 1.45 -2.02
CA TRP A 42 -15.83 0.61 -3.02
C TRP A 42 -14.35 0.95 -3.13
N ALA A 43 -13.98 2.24 -3.05
CA ALA A 43 -12.59 2.64 -3.01
C ALA A 43 -11.85 2.05 -1.80
N ALA A 44 -12.48 2.06 -0.61
CA ALA A 44 -11.95 1.43 0.59
C ALA A 44 -11.72 -0.08 0.40
N SER A 45 -12.67 -0.80 -0.21
CA SER A 45 -12.53 -2.22 -0.52
C SER A 45 -11.40 -2.50 -1.50
N VAL A 46 -11.20 -1.64 -2.51
CA VAL A 46 -10.09 -1.78 -3.47
C VAL A 46 -8.74 -1.54 -2.79
N ILE A 47 -8.63 -0.54 -1.90
CA ILE A 47 -7.42 -0.31 -1.10
C ILE A 47 -7.12 -1.51 -0.19
N CYS A 48 -8.15 -2.09 0.44
CA CYS A 48 -8.00 -3.31 1.23
C CYS A 48 -7.50 -4.49 0.39
N LEU A 49 -8.07 -4.68 -0.81
CA LEU A 49 -7.63 -5.72 -1.74
C LEU A 49 -6.17 -5.52 -2.18
N ALA A 50 -5.78 -4.28 -2.48
CA ALA A 50 -4.40 -3.93 -2.79
C ALA A 50 -3.44 -4.28 -1.64
N ALA A 51 -3.84 -3.99 -0.39
CA ALA A 51 -3.08 -4.36 0.80
C ALA A 51 -2.95 -5.88 0.99
N ILE A 52 -3.96 -6.65 0.61
CA ILE A 52 -3.91 -8.12 0.65
C ILE A 52 -2.94 -8.65 -0.41
N LEU A 53 -3.01 -8.13 -1.65
CA LEU A 53 -2.15 -8.58 -2.75
C LEU A 53 -0.67 -8.27 -2.50
N ASP A 54 -0.36 -7.16 -1.83
CA ASP A 54 0.99 -6.76 -1.36
C ASP A 54 1.63 -7.77 -0.38
N PHE A 55 0.80 -8.48 0.39
CA PHE A 55 1.32 -9.58 1.22
C PHE A 55 1.55 -10.85 0.41
N VAL A 56 0.75 -11.06 -0.63
CA VAL A 56 0.77 -12.26 -1.46
C VAL A 56 1.96 -12.22 -2.41
N ASP A 57 2.21 -11.14 -3.13
CA ASP A 57 3.37 -11.01 -4.04
C ASP A 57 4.70 -11.06 -3.27
N GLY A 58 4.80 -10.38 -2.13
CA GLY A 58 5.98 -10.43 -1.27
C GLY A 58 6.24 -11.85 -0.75
N HIS A 59 5.19 -12.63 -0.46
CA HIS A 59 5.33 -14.03 -0.07
C HIS A 59 5.77 -14.92 -1.25
N ILE A 60 5.17 -14.73 -2.42
CA ILE A 60 5.51 -15.49 -3.64
C ILE A 60 6.95 -15.20 -4.06
N ALA A 61 7.39 -13.93 -4.03
CA ALA A 61 8.74 -13.55 -4.41
C ALA A 61 9.81 -14.17 -3.50
N ARG A 62 9.51 -14.35 -2.20
CA ARG A 62 10.43 -15.00 -1.25
C ARG A 62 10.48 -16.52 -1.38
N THR A 63 9.41 -17.16 -1.85
CA THR A 63 9.28 -18.62 -1.88
C THR A 63 9.59 -19.22 -3.25
N TRP A 64 9.25 -18.53 -4.34
CA TRP A 64 9.34 -19.07 -5.71
C TRP A 64 10.49 -18.51 -6.56
N LEU A 65 11.05 -17.34 -6.20
CA LEU A 65 12.06 -16.63 -7.02
C LEU A 65 13.50 -16.71 -6.46
N ALA A 66 13.80 -17.69 -5.61
CA ALA A 66 15.12 -17.82 -4.97
C ALA A 66 16.30 -17.98 -5.96
N GLY A 67 16.05 -18.37 -7.22
CA GLY A 67 17.08 -18.68 -8.22
C GLY A 67 17.39 -17.61 -9.28
N ASP A 68 16.62 -16.52 -9.41
CA ASP A 68 16.75 -15.55 -10.52
C ASP A 68 17.01 -14.11 -10.01
N ALA A 69 18.29 -13.83 -9.70
CA ALA A 69 18.71 -12.57 -9.06
C ALA A 69 18.30 -11.28 -9.84
N PRO A 70 18.39 -11.21 -11.18
CA PRO A 70 17.93 -10.05 -11.95
C PRO A 70 16.42 -9.77 -11.80
N ARG A 71 15.58 -10.81 -11.82
CA ARG A 71 14.12 -10.67 -11.68
C ARG A 71 13.72 -10.23 -10.28
N ARG A 72 14.39 -10.77 -9.27
CA ARG A 72 14.18 -10.39 -7.88
C ARG A 72 14.56 -8.93 -7.60
N ALA A 73 15.65 -8.45 -8.20
CA ALA A 73 16.05 -7.04 -8.09
C ALA A 73 15.02 -6.11 -8.74
N PHE A 74 14.56 -6.44 -9.94
CA PHE A 74 13.48 -5.69 -10.61
C PHE A 74 12.19 -5.69 -9.78
N GLY A 75 11.77 -6.86 -9.29
CA GLY A 75 10.58 -7.01 -8.46
C GLY A 75 10.64 -6.19 -7.17
N LYS A 76 11.80 -6.14 -6.49
CA LYS A 76 11.99 -5.31 -5.29
C LYS A 76 11.74 -3.82 -5.56
N HIS A 77 12.17 -3.31 -6.71
CA HIS A 77 11.88 -1.93 -7.11
C HIS A 77 10.41 -1.73 -7.48
N LEU A 78 9.82 -2.67 -8.21
CA LEU A 78 8.41 -2.63 -8.58
C LEU A 78 7.48 -2.65 -7.36
N ASP A 79 7.80 -3.49 -6.38
CA ASP A 79 7.14 -3.60 -5.07
C ASP A 79 7.18 -2.27 -4.32
N SER A 80 8.35 -1.62 -4.27
CA SER A 80 8.50 -0.29 -3.66
C SER A 80 7.61 0.78 -4.34
N PHE A 81 7.41 0.69 -5.67
CA PHE A 81 6.48 1.58 -6.37
C PHE A 81 5.01 1.26 -6.05
N ALA A 82 4.66 -0.02 -5.98
CA ALA A 82 3.32 -0.45 -5.58
C ALA A 82 2.99 0.00 -4.15
N ASP A 83 3.91 -0.19 -3.22
CA ASP A 83 3.85 0.28 -1.83
C ASP A 83 3.55 1.80 -1.76
N LEU A 84 4.32 2.60 -2.49
CA LEU A 84 4.16 4.06 -2.52
C LEU A 84 2.77 4.46 -3.02
N LEU A 85 2.34 3.84 -4.12
CA LEU A 85 1.07 4.17 -4.75
C LEU A 85 -0.10 3.77 -3.85
N ASN A 86 -0.07 2.56 -3.29
CA ASN A 86 -1.15 2.01 -2.47
C ASN A 86 -1.29 2.68 -1.11
N PHE A 87 -0.18 3.01 -0.45
CA PHE A 87 -0.20 3.36 0.97
C PHE A 87 0.10 4.83 1.25
N SER A 88 0.47 5.59 0.22
CA SER A 88 0.66 7.03 0.34
C SER A 88 -0.13 7.81 -0.70
N VAL A 89 0.05 7.51 -1.99
CA VAL A 89 -0.54 8.33 -3.06
C VAL A 89 -2.05 8.15 -3.16
N ALA A 90 -2.55 6.91 -3.28
CA ALA A 90 -3.98 6.66 -3.38
C ALA A 90 -4.76 7.18 -2.17
N PRO A 91 -4.36 6.91 -0.91
CA PRO A 91 -5.02 7.50 0.25
C PRO A 91 -5.02 9.03 0.21
N ALA A 92 -3.89 9.67 -0.10
CA ALA A 92 -3.79 11.13 -0.18
C ALA A 92 -4.78 11.73 -1.17
N LEU A 93 -4.87 11.14 -2.37
CA LEU A 93 -5.83 11.58 -3.39
C LEU A 93 -7.27 11.36 -2.95
N VAL A 94 -7.58 10.21 -2.34
CA VAL A 94 -8.93 9.92 -1.82
C VAL A 94 -9.33 10.94 -0.73
N LEU A 95 -8.42 11.34 0.16
CA LEU A 95 -8.71 12.39 1.16
C LEU A 95 -8.98 13.73 0.49
N ILE A 96 -8.19 14.14 -0.51
CA ILE A 96 -8.39 15.41 -1.21
C ILE A 96 -9.74 15.44 -1.93
N LEU A 97 -10.16 14.32 -2.53
CA LEU A 97 -11.47 14.18 -3.15
C LEU A 97 -12.62 14.25 -2.12
N LEU A 98 -12.41 13.67 -0.94
CA LEU A 98 -13.39 13.64 0.15
C LEU A 98 -13.51 15.00 0.85
N LEU A 99 -12.40 15.72 1.02
CA LEU A 99 -12.30 16.98 1.72
C LEU A 99 -11.43 17.95 0.91
N PRO A 100 -12.00 18.65 -0.09
CA PRO A 100 -11.25 19.55 -0.97
C PRO A 100 -10.83 20.83 -0.24
N SER A 101 -9.77 20.72 0.55
CA SER A 101 -9.23 21.78 1.40
C SER A 101 -7.72 21.86 1.27
N SER A 102 -7.15 23.04 1.52
CA SER A 102 -5.69 23.23 1.56
C SER A 102 -5.03 22.35 2.61
N LEU A 103 -5.71 22.09 3.73
CA LEU A 103 -5.21 21.22 4.79
C LEU A 103 -5.16 19.75 4.37
N ALA A 104 -6.15 19.26 3.61
CA ALA A 104 -6.12 17.91 3.05
C ALA A 104 -4.99 17.75 2.01
N VAL A 105 -4.75 18.77 1.18
CA VAL A 105 -3.62 18.79 0.25
C VAL A 105 -2.29 18.74 1.00
N LEU A 106 -2.15 19.50 2.09
CA LEU A 106 -0.97 19.47 2.94
C LEU A 106 -0.77 18.10 3.59
N ALA A 107 -1.81 17.54 4.21
CA ALA A 107 -1.77 16.21 4.84
C ALA A 107 -1.39 15.12 3.84
N GLY A 108 -2.00 15.13 2.66
CA GLY A 108 -1.68 14.20 1.58
C GLY A 108 -0.25 14.35 1.07
N SER A 109 0.23 15.59 0.91
CA SER A 109 1.61 15.86 0.48
C SER A 109 2.63 15.36 1.51
N VAL A 110 2.35 15.56 2.80
CA VAL A 110 3.20 15.08 3.90
C VAL A 110 3.22 13.55 3.94
N LEU A 111 2.08 12.89 3.73
CA LEU A 111 1.98 11.42 3.66
C LEU A 111 2.74 10.84 2.46
N VAL A 112 2.68 11.49 1.30
CA VAL A 112 3.46 11.09 0.11
C VAL A 112 4.95 11.25 0.37
N LEU A 113 5.36 12.39 0.94
CA LEU A 113 6.76 12.63 1.29
C LEU A 113 7.28 11.62 2.32
N SER A 114 6.51 11.33 3.38
CA SER A 114 6.89 10.33 4.39
C SER A 114 7.05 8.94 3.78
N GLY A 115 6.14 8.54 2.88
CA GLY A 115 6.20 7.27 2.16
C GLY A 115 7.47 7.15 1.32
N VAL A 116 7.79 8.18 0.52
CA VAL A 116 9.00 8.21 -0.31
C VAL A 116 10.26 8.13 0.55
N LEU A 117 10.37 8.95 1.60
CA LEU A 117 11.54 8.96 2.48
C LEU A 117 11.76 7.61 3.16
N ARG A 118 10.68 6.99 3.65
CA ARG A 118 10.71 5.65 4.25
C ARG A 118 11.23 4.62 3.25
N LEU A 119 10.68 4.57 2.04
CA LEU A 119 11.07 3.61 1.01
C LEU A 119 12.50 3.84 0.53
N ALA A 120 12.96 5.09 0.43
CA ALA A 120 14.34 5.42 0.11
C ALA A 120 15.32 4.92 1.19
N VAL A 121 14.99 5.11 2.47
CA VAL A 121 15.78 4.57 3.59
C VAL A 121 15.80 3.05 3.55
N PHE A 122 14.69 2.40 3.20
CA PHE A 122 14.63 0.95 3.05
C PHE A 122 15.44 0.43 1.84
N ALA A 123 15.52 1.20 0.75
CA ALA A 123 16.31 0.83 -0.42
C ALA A 123 17.83 0.82 -0.14
N ILE A 124 18.31 1.72 0.72
CA ILE A 124 19.75 1.88 1.05
C ILE A 124 20.18 0.93 2.17
N ASN A 125 19.29 0.58 3.11
CA ASN A 125 19.61 -0.36 4.18
C ASN A 125 19.54 -1.82 3.65
N ASP A 126 20.65 -2.55 3.78
CA ASP A 126 20.83 -3.90 3.28
C ASP A 126 19.74 -4.88 3.78
N PRO A 127 18.97 -5.55 2.89
CA PRO A 127 17.91 -6.48 3.28
C PRO A 127 18.40 -7.73 4.03
N ASP A 128 19.71 -8.05 3.98
CA ASP A 128 20.30 -9.20 4.69
C ASP A 128 20.84 -8.84 6.10
N ALA A 129 20.79 -7.56 6.50
CA ALA A 129 21.11 -7.18 7.87
C ALA A 129 20.00 -7.65 8.84
N PRO A 130 20.32 -8.21 10.02
CA PRO A 130 19.35 -8.75 10.99
C PRO A 130 18.57 -7.65 11.75
N VAL A 131 18.31 -6.53 11.10
CA VAL A 131 17.66 -5.37 11.68
C VAL A 131 16.19 -5.46 11.32
N GLY A 132 15.34 -5.81 12.30
CA GLY A 132 13.89 -5.77 12.14
C GLY A 132 13.41 -4.44 11.54
N TYR A 133 12.27 -4.49 10.84
CA TYR A 133 11.66 -3.33 10.19
C TYR A 133 11.68 -2.10 11.12
N ARG A 134 12.16 -0.99 10.58
CA ARG A 134 12.15 0.33 11.23
C ARG A 134 10.92 1.08 10.74
N GLY A 135 9.97 1.38 11.64
CA GLY A 135 8.73 2.11 11.37
C GLY A 135 7.53 1.22 10.98
N LEU A 136 6.32 1.80 11.01
CA LEU A 136 5.03 1.11 10.72
C LEU A 136 4.99 0.51 9.30
N PRO A 137 4.98 -0.83 9.11
CA PRO A 137 4.87 -1.41 7.77
C PRO A 137 3.77 -0.76 6.94
N THR A 138 4.11 -0.41 5.69
CA THR A 138 3.25 0.31 4.75
C THR A 138 1.89 -0.39 4.59
N THR A 139 1.88 -1.73 4.65
CA THR A 139 0.67 -2.54 4.57
C THR A 139 -0.31 -2.34 5.72
N TYR A 140 0.15 -2.04 6.95
CA TYR A 140 -0.75 -1.66 8.05
C TYR A 140 -1.37 -0.28 7.83
N SER A 141 -0.63 0.63 7.20
CA SER A 141 -1.18 1.93 6.80
C SER A 141 -2.34 1.73 5.81
N GLY A 142 -2.21 0.78 4.88
CA GLY A 142 -3.28 0.39 3.95
C GLY A 142 -4.57 -0.08 4.64
N LEU A 143 -4.46 -0.98 5.61
CA LEU A 143 -5.63 -1.42 6.40
C LEU A 143 -6.27 -0.25 7.15
N LEU A 144 -5.48 0.60 7.79
CA LEU A 144 -5.98 1.76 8.53
C LEU A 144 -6.73 2.72 7.62
N PHE A 145 -6.19 3.01 6.43
CA PHE A 145 -6.88 3.86 5.44
C PHE A 145 -8.14 3.22 4.90
N ALA A 146 -8.11 1.92 4.58
CA ALA A 146 -9.30 1.21 4.13
C ALA A 146 -10.44 1.28 5.17
N LEU A 147 -10.14 1.00 6.45
CA LEU A 147 -11.11 1.09 7.53
C LEU A 147 -11.60 2.53 7.78
N ALA A 148 -10.70 3.51 7.73
CA ALA A 148 -11.03 4.91 7.91
C ALA A 148 -11.99 5.41 6.81
N PHE A 149 -11.68 5.14 5.54
CA PHE A 149 -12.53 5.51 4.42
C PHE A 149 -13.89 4.80 4.46
N GLN A 150 -13.93 3.54 4.90
CA GLN A 150 -15.18 2.83 5.04
C GLN A 150 -16.05 3.37 6.19
N SER A 151 -15.42 3.80 7.28
CA SER A 151 -16.10 4.44 8.41
C SER A 151 -16.69 5.80 8.03
N VAL A 152 -15.98 6.58 7.21
CA VAL A 152 -16.53 7.80 6.61
C VAL A 152 -17.69 7.47 5.68
N ALA A 153 -17.55 6.46 4.82
CA ALA A 153 -18.60 6.07 3.89
C ALA A 153 -19.88 5.57 4.58
N ALA A 154 -19.76 5.04 5.80
CA ALA A 154 -20.88 4.66 6.66
C ALA A 154 -21.43 5.82 7.51
N GLY A 155 -20.88 7.04 7.36
CA GLY A 155 -21.32 8.23 8.10
C GLY A 155 -20.99 8.21 9.60
N ARG A 156 -20.12 7.31 10.06
CA ARG A 156 -19.75 7.17 11.49
C ARG A 156 -18.60 8.07 11.90
N VAL A 157 -17.77 8.49 10.95
CA VAL A 157 -16.55 9.27 11.16
C VAL A 157 -16.52 10.44 10.18
N GLY A 158 -16.01 11.59 10.60
CA GLY A 158 -15.87 12.76 9.73
C GLY A 158 -14.60 12.70 8.88
N ALA A 159 -14.59 13.39 7.74
CA ALA A 159 -13.40 13.49 6.90
C ALA A 159 -12.20 14.15 7.63
N HIS A 160 -12.47 15.02 8.61
CA HIS A 160 -11.46 15.65 9.46
C HIS A 160 -10.71 14.64 10.34
N ASP A 161 -11.36 13.57 10.79
CA ASP A 161 -10.71 12.53 11.59
C ASP A 161 -9.70 11.73 10.75
N VAL A 162 -10.04 11.48 9.48
CA VAL A 162 -9.13 10.84 8.51
C VAL A 162 -7.92 11.71 8.22
N LEU A 163 -8.10 13.04 8.18
CA LEU A 163 -7.01 13.98 8.04
C LEU A 163 -6.04 13.92 9.23
N MET A 164 -6.55 13.86 10.46
CA MET A 164 -5.70 13.68 11.66
C MET A 164 -4.96 12.33 11.62
N LEU A 165 -5.65 11.27 11.20
CA LEU A 165 -5.04 9.95 11.03
C LEU A 165 -3.91 9.97 9.99
N MET A 166 -4.06 10.71 8.89
CA MET A 166 -3.00 10.85 7.88
C MET A 166 -1.74 11.48 8.44
N PHE A 167 -1.86 12.58 9.19
CA PHE A 167 -0.69 13.20 9.82
C PHE A 167 -0.03 12.23 10.81
N LEU A 168 -0.83 11.53 11.62
CA LEU A 168 -0.33 10.54 12.56
C LEU A 168 0.44 9.43 11.84
N ILE A 169 -0.13 8.85 10.77
CA ILE A 169 0.52 7.80 9.98
C ILE A 169 1.80 8.33 9.32
N ALA A 170 1.78 9.55 8.76
CA ALA A 170 2.95 10.14 8.13
C ALA A 170 4.13 10.29 9.11
N VAL A 171 3.85 10.73 10.35
CA VAL A 171 4.86 10.76 11.42
C VAL A 171 5.33 9.35 11.77
N LEU A 172 4.40 8.41 12.00
CA LEU A 172 4.74 7.03 12.36
C LEU A 172 5.57 6.31 11.29
N GLN A 173 5.36 6.62 10.01
CA GLN A 173 6.12 6.04 8.89
C GLN A 173 7.60 6.43 8.92
N VAL A 174 7.93 7.62 9.43
CA VAL A 174 9.31 8.14 9.53
C VAL A 174 9.97 7.77 10.86
N THR A 175 9.18 7.46 11.90
CA THR A 175 9.72 7.06 13.21
C THR A 175 10.42 5.70 13.19
N ASN A 176 11.44 5.56 14.03
CA ASN A 176 12.28 4.36 14.12
C ASN A 176 11.69 3.28 15.06
N LEU A 177 10.37 3.10 15.06
CA LEU A 177 9.70 2.11 15.91
C LEU A 177 9.99 0.70 15.41
N LYS A 178 10.52 -0.17 16.29
CA LYS A 178 10.71 -1.59 15.97
C LYS A 178 9.39 -2.32 16.13
N LEU A 179 8.81 -2.77 15.03
CA LEU A 179 7.58 -3.58 15.06
C LEU A 179 7.89 -5.07 14.84
N PRO A 180 7.21 -5.97 15.56
CA PRO A 180 7.39 -7.41 15.42
C PRO A 180 7.00 -7.88 14.01
N LYS A 181 7.77 -8.81 13.44
CA LYS A 181 7.46 -9.43 12.15
C LYS A 181 6.30 -10.42 12.33
N PHE A 182 5.17 -10.14 11.70
CA PHE A 182 4.07 -11.10 11.61
C PHE A 182 4.21 -11.98 10.36
N LYS A 183 3.74 -13.23 10.46
CA LYS A 183 3.71 -14.15 9.31
C LYS A 183 2.67 -13.67 8.28
N ALA A 184 2.95 -13.83 6.99
CA ALA A 184 2.12 -13.30 5.91
C ALA A 184 0.67 -13.85 5.95
N VAL A 185 0.50 -15.18 6.01
CA VAL A 185 -0.82 -15.84 5.99
C VAL A 185 -1.76 -15.39 7.12
N PRO A 186 -1.36 -15.40 8.42
CA PRO A 186 -2.25 -14.91 9.48
C PRO A 186 -2.51 -13.40 9.38
N THR A 187 -1.59 -12.62 8.81
CA THR A 187 -1.81 -11.17 8.63
C THR A 187 -2.87 -10.89 7.57
N VAL A 188 -2.84 -11.61 6.45
CA VAL A 188 -3.88 -11.52 5.40
C VAL A 188 -5.24 -11.94 5.95
N ALA A 189 -5.30 -13.07 6.66
CA ALA A 189 -6.55 -13.53 7.27
C ALA A 189 -7.10 -12.49 8.27
N PHE A 190 -6.23 -11.91 9.09
CA PHE A 190 -6.59 -10.85 10.03
C PHE A 190 -7.15 -9.61 9.32
N ILE A 191 -6.47 -9.10 8.28
CA ILE A 191 -6.92 -7.96 7.47
C ILE A 191 -8.31 -8.23 6.88
N ALA A 192 -8.50 -9.39 6.25
CA ALA A 192 -9.76 -9.75 5.62
C ALA A 192 -10.90 -9.85 6.66
N ILE A 193 -10.67 -10.56 7.78
CA ILE A 193 -11.67 -10.72 8.84
C ILE A 193 -12.05 -9.39 9.46
N VAL A 194 -11.07 -8.56 9.83
CA VAL A 194 -11.32 -7.26 10.47
C VAL A 194 -12.07 -6.33 9.51
N PHE A 195 -11.64 -6.25 8.25
CA PHE A 195 -12.30 -5.41 7.26
C PHE A 195 -13.73 -5.87 6.99
N SER A 196 -13.98 -7.17 6.82
CA SER A 196 -15.33 -7.72 6.62
C SER A 196 -16.22 -7.53 7.84
N LEU A 197 -15.69 -7.74 9.06
CA LEU A 197 -16.44 -7.55 10.30
C LEU A 197 -16.82 -6.07 10.50
N CYS A 198 -15.86 -5.15 10.32
CA CYS A 198 -16.13 -3.71 10.37
C CYS A 198 -17.14 -3.30 9.30
N SER A 199 -17.01 -3.79 8.07
CA SER A 199 -18.00 -3.56 7.01
C SER A 199 -19.40 -3.97 7.48
N PHE A 200 -19.54 -5.20 7.98
CA PHE A 200 -20.84 -5.72 8.42
C PHE A 200 -21.43 -4.88 9.57
N LEU A 201 -20.63 -4.57 10.59
CA LEU A 201 -21.07 -3.77 11.74
C LEU A 201 -21.45 -2.34 11.35
N LEU A 202 -20.72 -1.71 10.42
CA LEU A 202 -20.98 -0.33 10.01
C LEU A 202 -22.27 -0.17 9.20
N TYR A 203 -22.67 -1.20 8.43
CA TYR A 203 -23.86 -1.16 7.58
C TYR A 203 -25.12 -1.81 8.19
N HIS A 204 -24.97 -2.57 9.28
CA HIS A 204 -26.09 -3.26 9.95
C HIS A 204 -26.32 -2.87 11.41
N ALA A 205 -25.55 -1.92 11.96
CA ALA A 205 -25.81 -1.30 13.26
C ALA A 205 -26.43 0.10 13.09
#